data_AF-A0A7Z9ZYH0-F1
#
_entry.id   AF-A0A7Z9ZYH0-F1
#
_cell.length_a   1.000
_cell.length_b   1.000
_cell.length_c   1.000
_cell.angle_alpha   90.00
_cell.angle_beta   90.00
_cell.angle_gamma   90.00
#
_symmetry.space_group_name_H-M   'P 1'
#
loop_
_entity.id
_entity.type
_entity.pdbx_description
1 polymer ?
#
loop_
_entity_poly.entity_id
_entity_poly.type
_entity_poly.pdbx_seq_one_letter_code
_entity_poly.pdbx_strand_id
1 'polypeptide(L)'
;MGLSTLKLLASGGQPEPVEVAREALTQPLCSRSRWFVLPEVSKSLAVVLSLEARLDFPRLAGFTYAMKIVNGQPLEQWALLNKPLFFLWKGLPLTWYGTISWAVPYSPDFKATEGYAGLVRLGGNELRVLHIRRIKNPLVLRDVRIKFVKVPSTSRKRASPLRVYEPIPPRRVPYELRVEPEGTMIVALRGEIFKAISQFSYPDKDWNCLGP
;
A
#
# COMPACT_ATOMS: atom_id res chain seq x y z
N MET A 1 -26.26 -16.52 -11.45
CA MET A 1 -24.98 -16.28 -10.74
C MET A 1 -23.88 -16.98 -11.53
N GLY A 2 -23.01 -16.23 -12.22
CA GLY A 2 -21.95 -16.82 -13.05
C GLY A 2 -20.69 -17.06 -12.22
N LEU A 3 -20.16 -18.29 -12.27
CA LEU A 3 -18.84 -18.64 -11.77
C LEU A 3 -17.82 -18.28 -12.86
N SER A 4 -17.07 -17.19 -12.67
CA SER A 4 -15.96 -16.84 -13.56
C SER A 4 -14.75 -17.69 -13.16
N THR A 5 -14.44 -18.73 -13.95
CA THR A 5 -13.24 -19.56 -13.78
C THR A 5 -12.08 -18.92 -14.53
N LEU A 6 -11.00 -18.58 -13.83
CA LEU A 6 -9.83 -17.90 -14.40
C LEU A 6 -8.79 -18.94 -14.84
N LYS A 7 -8.37 -18.90 -16.11
CA LYS A 7 -7.30 -19.74 -16.66
C LYS A 7 -5.99 -18.94 -16.68
N LEU A 8 -4.93 -19.53 -16.13
CA LEU A 8 -3.57 -19.00 -16.15
C LEU A 8 -2.97 -19.18 -17.55
N LEU A 9 -2.46 -18.11 -18.17
CA LEU A 9 -1.59 -18.18 -19.35
C LEU A 9 -0.17 -17.86 -18.89
N ALA A 10 0.74 -18.83 -18.93
CA ALA A 10 2.14 -18.63 -18.60
C ALA A 10 2.95 -18.38 -19.89
N SER A 11 3.61 -17.23 -20.02
CA SER A 11 4.62 -16.97 -21.05
C SER A 11 6.00 -16.88 -20.42
N GLY A 12 6.97 -17.65 -20.93
CA GLY A 12 8.36 -17.62 -20.50
C GLY A 12 9.07 -16.34 -20.94
N GLY A 13 9.38 -15.46 -19.98
CA GLY A 13 10.10 -14.20 -20.14
C GLY A 13 10.24 -13.52 -18.78
N GLN A 14 11.18 -12.57 -18.62
CA GLN A 14 11.43 -11.83 -17.36
C GLN A 14 10.14 -11.32 -16.68
N PRO A 15 10.10 -11.21 -15.33
CA PRO A 15 8.85 -11.27 -14.55
C PRO A 15 8.17 -9.91 -14.49
N GLU A 16 7.63 -9.47 -15.61
CA GLU A 16 6.51 -8.53 -15.63
C GLU A 16 5.40 -9.09 -14.71
N PRO A 17 4.70 -8.25 -13.92
CA PRO A 17 3.57 -8.71 -13.12
C PRO A 17 2.57 -9.42 -14.02
N VAL A 18 2.40 -10.73 -13.85
CA VAL A 18 1.45 -11.49 -14.64
C VAL A 18 0.05 -11.14 -14.10
N GLU A 19 -0.71 -10.41 -14.90
CA GLU A 19 -2.12 -10.17 -14.64
C GLU A 19 -2.89 -11.45 -14.94
N VAL A 20 -3.52 -12.01 -13.92
CA VAL A 20 -4.18 -13.33 -14.01
C VAL A 20 -5.69 -13.19 -14.09
N ALA A 21 -6.20 -12.03 -13.71
CA ALA A 21 -7.61 -11.71 -13.85
C ALA A 21 -7.78 -10.21 -14.04
N ARG A 22 -8.64 -9.86 -15.00
CA ARG A 22 -9.26 -8.54 -15.11
C ARG A 22 -10.75 -8.73 -15.19
N GLU A 23 -11.47 -8.16 -14.23
CA GLU A 23 -12.92 -8.12 -14.29
C GLU A 23 -13.38 -6.65 -14.22
N ALA A 24 -13.98 -6.18 -15.31
CA ALA A 24 -14.70 -4.93 -15.33
C ALA A 24 -16.07 -5.16 -14.68
N LEU A 25 -16.10 -5.15 -13.34
CA LEU A 25 -17.36 -5.01 -12.63
C LEU A 25 -17.79 -3.55 -12.77
N THR A 26 -19.00 -3.30 -13.25
CA THR A 26 -19.61 -1.96 -13.24
C THR A 26 -20.98 -1.98 -12.59
N GLN A 27 -21.50 -3.18 -12.33
CA GLN A 27 -22.76 -3.38 -11.66
C GLN A 27 -22.56 -3.34 -10.15
N PRO A 28 -23.52 -2.79 -9.39
CA PRO A 28 -23.52 -2.90 -7.95
C PRO A 28 -23.38 -4.36 -7.52
N LEU A 29 -22.68 -4.59 -6.41
CA LEU A 29 -22.70 -5.89 -5.76
C LEU A 29 -24.12 -6.13 -5.22
N CYS A 30 -25.00 -6.66 -6.07
CA CYS A 30 -26.36 -7.06 -5.69
C CYS A 30 -26.31 -8.18 -4.64
N SER A 31 -25.23 -8.97 -4.63
CA SER A 31 -24.86 -9.87 -3.56
C SER A 31 -23.93 -9.15 -2.58
N ARG A 32 -24.10 -9.34 -1.27
CA ARG A 32 -23.27 -8.67 -0.23
C ARG A 32 -21.80 -9.12 -0.22
N SER A 33 -21.39 -9.92 -1.20
CA SER A 33 -20.06 -10.51 -1.30
C SER A 33 -19.73 -10.85 -2.75
N ARG A 34 -18.47 -10.63 -3.14
CA ARG A 34 -17.87 -11.16 -4.37
C ARG A 34 -16.70 -12.06 -4.00
N TRP A 35 -16.58 -13.22 -4.63
CA TRP A 35 -15.47 -14.13 -4.43
C TRP A 35 -14.64 -14.29 -5.71
N PHE A 36 -13.35 -14.50 -5.54
CA PHE A 36 -12.41 -14.84 -6.59
C PHE A 36 -11.64 -16.08 -6.15
N VAL A 37 -11.68 -17.13 -6.98
CA VAL A 37 -10.87 -18.33 -6.78
C VAL A 37 -9.57 -18.12 -7.52
N LEU A 38 -8.47 -18.13 -6.78
CA LEU A 38 -7.14 -17.94 -7.36
C LEU A 38 -6.46 -19.29 -7.58
N PRO A 39 -5.62 -19.42 -8.62
CA PRO A 39 -4.79 -20.60 -8.78
C PRO A 39 -3.79 -20.71 -7.63
N GLU A 40 -3.23 -21.90 -7.46
CA GLU A 40 -2.23 -22.14 -6.42
C GLU A 40 -1.01 -21.25 -6.64
N VAL A 41 -0.59 -20.58 -5.57
CA VAL A 41 0.49 -19.58 -5.61
C VAL A 41 1.75 -20.18 -5.00
N SER A 42 2.85 -20.18 -5.76
CA SER A 42 4.14 -20.65 -5.27
C SER A 42 4.69 -19.73 -4.17
N LYS A 43 5.56 -20.26 -3.30
CA LYS A 43 6.16 -19.54 -2.16
C LYS A 43 6.89 -18.24 -2.53
N SER A 44 7.28 -18.07 -3.79
CA SER A 44 8.02 -16.91 -4.27
C SER A 44 7.14 -15.77 -4.80
N LEU A 45 5.82 -15.95 -4.84
CA LEU A 45 4.87 -15.00 -5.40
C LEU A 45 3.93 -14.47 -4.31
N ALA A 46 3.60 -13.18 -4.40
CA ALA A 46 2.50 -12.57 -3.67
C ALA A 46 1.37 -12.27 -4.65
N VAL A 47 0.15 -12.34 -4.15
CA VAL A 47 -1.03 -11.93 -4.90
C VAL A 47 -1.27 -10.45 -4.60
N VAL A 48 -1.59 -9.66 -5.61
CA VAL A 48 -2.00 -8.26 -5.44
C VAL A 48 -3.37 -8.09 -6.05
N LEU A 49 -4.35 -7.78 -5.19
CA LEU A 49 -5.67 -7.34 -5.61
C LEU A 49 -5.64 -5.84 -5.80
N SER A 50 -5.81 -5.33 -7.01
CA SER A 50 -6.13 -3.93 -7.26
C SER A 50 -7.60 -3.81 -7.62
N LEU A 51 -8.28 -2.78 -7.14
CA LEU A 51 -9.67 -2.48 -7.48
C LEU A 51 -9.99 -1.01 -7.18
N GLU A 52 -11.05 -0.53 -7.80
CA GLU A 52 -11.72 0.71 -7.45
C GLU A 52 -13.04 0.38 -6.76
N ALA A 53 -13.42 1.14 -5.73
CA ALA A 53 -14.63 0.88 -4.94
C ALA A 53 -15.33 2.18 -4.54
N ARG A 54 -16.63 2.28 -4.81
CA ARG A 54 -17.49 3.39 -4.35
C ARG A 54 -18.78 2.86 -3.74
N LEU A 55 -19.41 3.65 -2.89
CA LEU A 55 -20.81 3.48 -2.51
C LEU A 55 -21.67 4.28 -3.48
N ASP A 56 -22.68 3.63 -4.03
CA ASP A 56 -23.56 4.27 -4.99
C ASP A 56 -24.34 5.42 -4.35
N PHE A 57 -24.05 6.64 -4.78
CA PHE A 57 -24.62 7.86 -4.26
C PHE A 57 -24.65 8.95 -5.33
N PRO A 58 -25.68 9.81 -5.40
CA PRO A 58 -25.82 10.80 -6.48
C PRO A 58 -24.74 11.88 -6.55
N ARG A 59 -23.96 12.07 -5.49
CA ARG A 59 -22.90 13.11 -5.38
C ARG A 59 -21.76 12.63 -4.50
N LEU A 60 -20.63 13.34 -4.51
CA LEU A 60 -19.56 13.05 -3.55
C LEU A 60 -20.02 13.44 -2.13
N ALA A 61 -20.10 12.49 -1.20
CA ALA A 61 -20.73 12.71 0.11
C ALA A 61 -19.99 12.05 1.28
N GLY A 62 -18.67 12.23 1.35
CA GLY A 62 -17.86 11.62 2.39
C GLY A 62 -17.53 10.17 2.11
N PHE A 63 -17.21 9.45 3.17
CA PHE A 63 -16.85 8.04 3.11
C PHE A 63 -17.34 7.32 4.37
N THR A 64 -17.32 6.00 4.33
CA THR A 64 -17.51 5.16 5.51
C THR A 64 -16.74 3.85 5.33
N TYR A 65 -16.54 3.10 6.41
CA TYR A 65 -15.80 1.83 6.38
C TYR A 65 -16.70 0.67 5.94
N ALA A 66 -17.10 0.66 4.66
CA ALA A 66 -18.13 -0.24 4.12
C ALA A 66 -17.62 -1.55 3.50
N MET A 67 -16.31 -1.69 3.26
CA MET A 67 -15.77 -2.84 2.53
C MET A 67 -14.85 -3.68 3.42
N LYS A 68 -14.97 -5.00 3.37
CA LYS A 68 -13.97 -5.92 3.92
C LYS A 68 -13.36 -6.73 2.80
N ILE A 69 -12.07 -6.98 2.90
CA ILE A 69 -11.37 -7.89 2.00
C ILE A 69 -10.88 -9.04 2.88
N VAL A 70 -11.16 -10.28 2.49
CA VAL A 70 -10.87 -11.48 3.28
C VAL A 70 -10.16 -12.49 2.40
N ASN A 71 -9.06 -13.05 2.90
CA ASN A 71 -8.39 -14.21 2.32
C ASN A 71 -8.11 -15.21 3.44
N GLY A 72 -9.19 -15.87 3.89
CA GLY A 72 -9.30 -16.64 5.13
C GLY A 72 -9.14 -15.85 6.44
N GLN A 73 -8.36 -14.76 6.46
CA GLN A 73 -8.41 -13.71 7.50
C GLN A 73 -8.71 -12.36 6.84
N PRO A 74 -9.33 -11.40 7.57
CA PRO A 74 -9.49 -10.03 7.08
C PRO A 74 -8.13 -9.42 6.76
N LEU A 75 -8.05 -8.69 5.65
CA LEU A 75 -6.89 -7.88 5.33
C LEU A 75 -6.88 -6.66 6.23
N GLU A 76 -5.74 -6.43 6.85
CA GLU A 76 -5.49 -5.30 7.74
C GLU A 76 -4.75 -4.17 7.01
N GLN A 77 -4.58 -3.04 7.70
CA GLN A 77 -3.92 -1.86 7.16
C GLN A 77 -2.52 -2.11 6.56
N TRP A 78 -1.74 -3.04 7.13
CA TRP A 78 -0.39 -3.34 6.65
C TRP A 78 -0.37 -4.03 5.28
N ALA A 79 -1.52 -4.55 4.82
CA ALA A 79 -1.67 -5.12 3.49
C ALA A 79 -1.78 -4.04 2.40
N LEU A 80 -2.00 -2.78 2.76
CA LEU A 80 -2.04 -1.67 1.81
C LEU A 80 -0.63 -1.44 1.22
N LEU A 81 -0.52 -1.55 -0.09
CA LEU A 81 0.71 -1.33 -0.85
C LEU A 81 0.50 -0.12 -1.75
N ASN A 82 1.58 0.63 -1.99
CA ASN A 82 1.63 1.73 -2.96
C ASN A 82 0.60 2.84 -2.72
N LYS A 83 0.10 2.98 -1.49
CA LYS A 83 -0.83 4.04 -1.10
C LYS A 83 -0.49 4.50 0.33
N PRO A 84 -0.51 5.81 0.62
CA PRO A 84 -0.36 6.28 1.99
C PRO A 84 -1.48 5.71 2.86
N LEU A 85 -1.19 5.40 4.12
CA LEU A 85 -2.19 4.89 5.07
C LEU A 85 -3.29 5.92 5.36
N PHE A 86 -2.96 7.20 5.21
CA PHE A 86 -3.84 8.32 5.45
C PHE A 86 -4.23 9.02 4.14
N PHE A 87 -5.38 9.68 4.16
CA PHE A 87 -5.83 10.62 3.14
C PHE A 87 -6.45 11.85 3.79
N LEU A 88 -6.47 12.96 3.07
CA LEU A 88 -7.10 14.19 3.52
C LEU A 88 -8.55 14.23 3.05
N TRP A 89 -9.47 14.52 3.97
CA TRP A 89 -10.86 14.79 3.66
C TRP A 89 -11.31 16.08 4.34
N LYS A 90 -11.63 17.11 3.55
CA LYS A 90 -11.96 18.45 4.05
C LYS A 90 -10.91 18.99 5.05
N GLY A 91 -9.63 18.76 4.74
CA GLY A 91 -8.49 19.18 5.58
C GLY A 91 -8.20 18.29 6.79
N LEU A 92 -9.02 17.27 7.06
CA LEU A 92 -8.80 16.33 8.16
C LEU A 92 -8.07 15.07 7.68
N PRO A 93 -6.97 14.65 8.33
CA PRO A 93 -6.30 13.39 8.02
C PRO A 93 -7.11 12.22 8.56
N LEU A 94 -7.42 11.27 7.68
CA LEU A 94 -8.25 10.09 7.98
C LEU A 94 -7.58 8.84 7.42
N THR A 95 -7.91 7.66 7.97
CA THR A 95 -7.30 6.39 7.58
C THR A 95 -8.14 5.64 6.55
N TRP A 96 -7.47 4.99 5.59
CA TRP A 96 -8.14 4.07 4.66
C TRP A 96 -8.69 2.82 5.34
N TYR A 97 -8.16 2.47 6.52
CA TYR A 97 -8.55 1.29 7.27
C TYR A 97 -9.06 1.70 8.67
N GLY A 98 -10.25 1.19 9.02
CA GLY A 98 -10.87 1.38 10.33
C GLY A 98 -10.55 0.19 11.24
N THR A 99 -11.51 -0.26 12.05
CA THR A 99 -11.29 -1.43 12.93
C THR A 99 -11.04 -2.72 12.13
N ILE A 100 -11.90 -3.01 11.15
CA ILE A 100 -11.87 -4.26 10.37
C ILE A 100 -12.37 -4.08 8.93
N SER A 101 -12.50 -2.83 8.46
CA SER A 101 -13.04 -2.51 7.15
C SER A 101 -12.35 -1.29 6.55
N TRP A 102 -12.42 -1.21 5.22
CA TRP A 102 -11.81 -0.21 4.38
C TRP A 102 -12.79 0.93 4.11
N ALA A 103 -12.26 2.15 4.12
CA ALA A 103 -12.95 3.37 3.75
C ALA A 103 -13.34 3.30 2.26
N VAL A 104 -14.60 3.60 1.98
CA VAL A 104 -15.19 3.67 0.65
C VAL A 104 -15.97 4.98 0.53
N PRO A 105 -15.70 5.82 -0.46
CA PRO A 105 -16.41 7.08 -0.64
C PRO A 105 -17.82 6.86 -1.18
N TYR A 106 -18.76 7.69 -0.76
CA TYR A 106 -20.05 7.88 -1.43
C TYR A 106 -19.82 8.75 -2.65
N SER A 107 -20.06 8.24 -3.86
CA SER A 107 -19.73 8.95 -5.09
C SER A 107 -20.56 8.46 -6.28
N PRO A 108 -20.89 9.35 -7.25
CA PRO A 108 -21.55 8.94 -8.50
C PRO A 108 -20.57 8.27 -9.46
N ASP A 109 -19.27 8.57 -9.33
CA ASP A 109 -18.20 8.03 -10.17
C ASP A 109 -17.02 7.52 -9.33
N PHE A 110 -15.99 7.00 -10.00
CA PHE A 110 -14.79 6.43 -9.38
C PHE A 110 -13.61 7.41 -9.29
N LYS A 111 -13.81 8.71 -9.54
CA LYS A 111 -12.71 9.70 -9.47
C LYS A 111 -12.08 9.80 -8.08
N ALA A 112 -12.80 9.35 -7.04
CA ALA A 112 -12.36 9.37 -5.65
C ALA A 112 -11.70 8.06 -5.18
N THR A 113 -11.41 7.11 -6.07
CA THR A 113 -11.10 5.73 -5.68
C THR A 113 -9.87 5.19 -6.39
N GLU A 114 -8.91 4.67 -5.63
CA GLU A 114 -7.75 3.97 -6.20
C GLU A 114 -7.31 2.83 -5.27
N GLY A 115 -7.08 1.66 -5.88
CA GLY A 115 -6.19 0.56 -5.50
C GLY A 115 -6.13 0.12 -4.02
N TYR A 116 -6.55 -1.12 -3.77
CA TYR A 116 -6.18 -1.88 -2.56
C TYR A 116 -5.02 -2.84 -2.92
N ALA A 117 -4.44 -3.59 -1.96
CA ALA A 117 -3.27 -4.43 -2.25
C ALA A 117 -3.03 -5.62 -1.30
N GLY A 118 -2.01 -6.43 -1.67
CA GLY A 118 -1.20 -7.31 -0.81
C GLY A 118 -1.87 -8.53 -0.17
N LEU A 119 -1.84 -9.67 -0.84
CA LEU A 119 -2.40 -10.94 -0.39
C LEU A 119 -1.31 -12.01 -0.35
N VAL A 120 -0.95 -12.47 0.85
CA VAL A 120 0.04 -13.54 1.04
C VAL A 120 -0.63 -14.70 1.78
N ARG A 121 -1.00 -15.75 1.04
CA ARG A 121 -1.14 -17.09 1.61
C ARG A 121 -0.60 -18.14 0.65
N LEU A 122 0.09 -19.12 1.21
CA LEU A 122 0.52 -20.31 0.51
C LEU A 122 -0.70 -21.20 0.22
N GLY A 123 -0.80 -21.73 -1.00
CA GLY A 123 -1.87 -22.64 -1.41
C GLY A 123 -3.04 -21.94 -2.13
N GLY A 124 -4.22 -22.56 -2.05
CA GLY A 124 -5.46 -22.01 -2.61
C GLY A 124 -5.88 -20.73 -1.91
N ASN A 125 -6.05 -19.65 -2.68
CA ASN A 125 -6.49 -18.37 -2.16
C ASN A 125 -7.94 -18.12 -2.60
N GLU A 126 -8.83 -17.99 -1.62
CA GLU A 126 -10.20 -17.54 -1.87
C GLU A 126 -10.33 -16.10 -1.38
N LEU A 127 -10.30 -15.17 -2.32
CA LEU A 127 -10.43 -13.76 -2.02
C LEU A 127 -11.92 -13.40 -1.98
N ARG A 128 -12.37 -12.81 -0.88
CA ARG A 128 -13.74 -12.31 -0.73
C ARG A 128 -13.74 -10.81 -0.47
N VAL A 129 -14.47 -10.07 -1.30
CA VAL A 129 -14.82 -8.66 -1.03
C VAL A 129 -16.24 -8.63 -0.48
N LEU A 130 -16.40 -8.12 0.74
CA LEU A 130 -17.67 -8.12 1.46
C LEU A 130 -18.17 -6.69 1.68
N HIS A 131 -19.46 -6.49 1.49
CA HIS A 131 -20.16 -5.25 1.83
C HIS A 131 -20.74 -5.32 3.25
N ILE A 132 -20.45 -4.32 4.08
CA ILE A 132 -20.91 -4.26 5.48
C ILE A 132 -22.43 -4.14 5.55
N ARG A 133 -23.07 -5.06 6.28
CA ARG A 133 -24.54 -5.21 6.34
C ARG A 133 -25.32 -3.96 6.77
N ARG A 134 -24.71 -3.06 7.53
CA ARG A 134 -25.38 -1.85 8.05
C ARG A 134 -25.42 -0.71 7.03
N ILE A 135 -24.62 -0.77 5.96
CA ILE A 135 -24.58 0.26 4.91
C ILE A 135 -25.60 -0.11 3.83
N LYS A 136 -26.53 0.81 3.56
CA LYS A 136 -27.64 0.58 2.61
C LYS A 136 -27.24 0.85 1.17
N ASN A 137 -26.33 1.80 0.95
CA ASN A 137 -25.85 2.15 -0.37
C ASN A 137 -25.10 0.97 -1.01
N PRO A 138 -25.44 0.57 -2.24
CA PRO A 138 -24.74 -0.52 -2.90
C PRO A 138 -23.24 -0.25 -3.01
N LEU A 139 -22.42 -1.25 -2.68
CA LEU A 139 -20.99 -1.23 -2.98
C LEU A 139 -20.80 -1.56 -4.46
N VAL A 140 -20.18 -0.65 -5.20
CA VAL A 140 -19.85 -0.81 -6.62
C VAL A 140 -18.33 -0.94 -6.74
N LEU A 141 -17.88 -2.03 -7.34
CA LEU A 141 -16.47 -2.26 -7.64
C LEU A 141 -16.23 -2.01 -9.12
N ARG A 142 -15.03 -1.54 -9.49
CA ARG A 142 -14.55 -1.44 -10.88
C ARG A 142 -13.08 -1.82 -10.99
N ASP A 143 -12.66 -2.20 -12.20
CA ASP A 143 -11.28 -2.54 -12.54
C ASP A 143 -10.64 -3.50 -11.54
N VAL A 144 -11.38 -4.57 -11.16
CA VAL A 144 -10.85 -5.58 -10.24
C VAL A 144 -9.80 -6.39 -10.98
N ARG A 145 -8.55 -6.26 -10.54
CA ARG A 145 -7.37 -6.90 -11.12
C ARG A 145 -6.67 -7.72 -10.07
N ILE A 146 -6.27 -8.92 -10.45
CA ILE A 146 -5.42 -9.78 -9.62
C ILE A 146 -4.11 -10.01 -10.36
N LYS A 147 -3.01 -9.67 -9.69
CA LYS A 147 -1.65 -9.82 -10.22
C LYS A 147 -0.85 -10.73 -9.32
N PHE A 148 0.02 -11.54 -9.90
CA PHE A 148 1.10 -12.17 -9.15
C PHE A 148 2.35 -11.30 -9.26
N VAL A 149 2.90 -10.93 -8.11
CA VAL A 149 4.16 -10.18 -8.02
C VAL A 149 5.19 -11.05 -7.35
N LYS A 150 6.43 -11.04 -7.85
CA LYS A 150 7.52 -11.72 -7.16
C LYS A 150 7.74 -11.04 -5.82
N VAL A 151 7.64 -11.81 -4.74
CA VAL A 151 8.06 -11.29 -3.42
C VAL A 151 9.57 -11.11 -3.55
N PRO A 152 10.11 -9.89 -3.33
CA PRO A 152 11.56 -9.74 -3.22
C PRO A 152 11.99 -10.78 -2.20
N SER A 153 12.92 -11.67 -2.57
CA SER A 153 13.41 -12.67 -1.64
C SER A 153 14.09 -11.92 -0.52
N THR A 154 13.33 -11.58 0.51
CA THR A 154 13.85 -11.31 1.83
C THR A 154 14.26 -12.68 2.33
N SER A 155 15.34 -13.23 1.77
CA SER A 155 16.30 -13.86 2.65
C SER A 155 16.74 -12.74 3.57
N ARG A 156 15.93 -12.44 4.59
CA ARG A 156 16.49 -12.23 5.90
C ARG A 156 17.28 -13.51 6.13
N LYS A 157 18.55 -13.53 5.68
CA LYS A 157 19.58 -14.22 6.44
C LYS A 157 19.21 -13.88 7.86
N ARG A 158 18.90 -14.88 8.70
CA ARG A 158 18.78 -14.65 10.14
C ARG A 158 19.91 -13.69 10.45
N ALA A 159 19.57 -12.45 10.78
CA ALA A 159 20.61 -11.52 11.15
C ALA A 159 21.25 -12.22 12.33
N SER A 160 22.51 -12.64 12.18
CA SER A 160 23.36 -12.83 13.34
C SER A 160 23.04 -11.67 14.27
N PRO A 161 22.80 -11.90 15.57
CA PRO A 161 22.30 -10.88 16.48
C PRO A 161 22.98 -9.55 16.14
N LEU A 162 22.17 -8.55 15.77
CA LEU A 162 22.70 -7.25 15.36
C LEU A 162 23.75 -6.86 16.40
N ARG A 163 24.95 -6.48 15.98
CA ARG A 163 25.96 -5.99 16.92
C ARG A 163 25.29 -4.90 17.72
N VAL A 164 25.11 -5.14 19.01
CA VAL A 164 24.62 -4.14 19.94
C VAL A 164 25.80 -3.20 20.13
N TYR A 165 25.75 -2.05 19.48
CA TYR A 165 26.69 -0.97 19.72
C TYR A 165 26.19 -0.25 20.97
N GLU A 166 26.87 -0.43 22.09
CA GLU A 166 26.66 0.44 23.24
C GLU A 166 27.07 1.86 22.84
N PRO A 167 26.20 2.87 22.98
CA PRO A 167 26.58 4.24 22.75
C PRO A 167 27.76 4.56 23.67
N ILE A 168 28.89 4.97 23.09
CA ILE A 168 29.98 5.52 23.90
C ILE A 168 29.39 6.71 24.67
N PRO A 169 29.57 6.80 26.00
CA PRO A 169 29.09 7.93 26.77
C PRO A 169 29.46 9.25 26.08
N PRO A 170 28.53 10.21 25.97
CA PRO A 170 28.76 11.44 25.23
C PRO A 170 29.99 12.14 25.81
N ARG A 171 31.03 12.27 24.99
CA ARG A 171 32.26 12.99 25.33
C ARG A 171 32.36 14.21 24.45
N ARG A 172 32.67 15.37 25.05
CA ARG A 172 33.01 16.57 24.27
C ARG A 172 34.31 16.30 23.52
N VAL A 173 34.28 16.39 22.20
CA VAL A 173 35.46 16.30 21.35
C VAL A 173 35.60 17.65 20.63
N PRO A 174 36.80 18.25 20.57
CA PRO A 174 37.00 19.45 19.79
C PRO A 174 36.73 19.15 18.32
N TYR A 175 35.92 19.99 17.69
CA TYR A 175 35.63 19.94 16.26
C TYR A 175 35.62 21.37 15.72
N GLU A 176 35.92 21.51 14.44
CA GLU A 176 35.63 22.73 13.69
C GLU A 176 34.37 22.49 12.86
N LEU A 177 33.45 23.44 12.91
CA LEU A 177 32.22 23.40 12.12
C LEU A 177 32.20 24.60 11.19
N ARG A 178 32.09 24.34 9.90
CA ARG A 178 31.83 25.35 8.87
C ARG A 178 30.48 25.06 8.23
N VAL A 179 29.64 26.08 8.14
CA VAL A 179 28.39 26.02 7.37
C VAL A 179 28.61 26.77 6.07
N GLU A 180 28.39 26.10 4.94
CA GLU A 180 28.47 26.70 3.61
C GLU A 180 27.11 27.26 3.17
N PRO A 181 27.07 28.22 2.22
CA PRO A 181 25.83 28.86 1.77
C PRO A 181 24.72 27.89 1.32
N GLU A 182 25.07 26.72 0.79
CA GLU A 182 24.11 25.73 0.30
C GLU A 182 23.56 24.82 1.41
N GLY A 183 23.79 25.15 2.69
CA GLY A 183 23.33 24.33 3.81
C GLY A 183 24.18 23.09 4.07
N THR A 184 25.37 23.04 3.47
CA THR A 184 26.35 22.01 3.77
C THR A 184 27.03 22.33 5.09
N MET A 185 27.01 21.37 6.01
CA MET A 185 27.84 21.40 7.22
C MET A 185 29.11 20.59 6.97
N ILE A 186 30.26 21.23 7.15
CA ILE A 186 31.57 20.59 7.16
C ILE A 186 32.03 20.51 8.60
N VAL A 187 32.24 19.29 9.10
CA VAL A 187 32.76 19.03 10.44
C VAL A 187 34.17 18.47 10.31
N ALA A 188 35.17 19.19 10.78
CA ALA A 188 36.54 18.68 10.89
C ALA A 188 36.76 18.16 12.32
N LEU A 189 37.12 16.88 12.43
CA LEU A 189 37.31 16.19 13.71
C LEU A 189 38.55 15.29 13.60
N ARG A 190 39.58 15.56 14.41
CA ARG A 190 40.82 14.75 14.48
C ARG A 190 41.52 14.55 13.13
N GLY A 191 41.48 15.57 12.26
CA GLY A 191 42.08 15.51 10.91
C GLY A 191 41.19 14.85 9.86
N GLU A 192 40.01 14.34 10.24
CA GLU A 192 39.00 13.87 9.30
C GLU A 192 37.98 14.96 9.01
N ILE A 193 37.50 15.01 7.76
CA ILE A 193 36.52 16.00 7.30
C ILE A 193 35.24 15.25 6.93
N PHE A 194 34.16 15.56 7.65
CA PHE A 194 32.82 15.04 7.41
C PHE A 194 31.97 16.09 6.73
N LYS A 195 31.38 15.76 5.58
CA LYS A 195 30.43 16.62 4.86
C LYS A 195 29.02 16.10 5.09
N ALA A 196 28.19 16.89 5.77
CA ALA A 196 26.77 16.62 5.97
C ALA A 196 25.95 17.61 5.16
N ILE A 197 25.14 17.10 4.21
CA ILE A 197 24.22 17.91 3.42
C ILE A 197 22.82 17.66 3.97
N SER A 198 22.19 18.69 4.53
CA SER A 198 20.82 18.57 5.04
C SER A 198 19.83 18.93 3.94
N GLN A 199 19.06 17.93 3.48
CA GLN A 199 18.03 18.11 2.47
C GLN A 199 16.64 17.82 3.06
N PHE A 200 15.65 18.58 2.60
CA PHE A 200 14.25 18.38 2.93
C PHE A 200 13.38 18.53 1.68
N SER A 201 12.24 17.85 1.66
CA SER A 201 11.22 18.00 0.63
C SER A 201 9.86 18.22 1.28
N TYR A 202 8.96 18.85 0.53
CA TYR A 202 7.56 19.02 0.88
C TYR A 202 6.71 18.69 -0.37
N PRO A 203 5.43 18.32 -0.20
CA PRO A 203 4.61 17.86 -1.32
C PRO A 203 4.64 18.84 -2.50
N ASP A 204 4.75 18.30 -3.71
CA ASP A 204 4.78 19.03 -4.99
C ASP A 204 6.01 19.93 -5.22
N LYS A 205 7.14 19.67 -4.54
CA LYS A 205 8.43 20.33 -4.79
C LYS A 205 9.60 19.36 -4.85
N ASP A 206 10.66 19.78 -5.54
CA ASP A 206 11.95 19.09 -5.58
C ASP A 206 12.66 19.14 -4.21
N TRP A 207 13.77 18.41 -4.10
CA TRP A 207 14.63 18.44 -2.91
C TRP A 207 15.22 19.84 -2.68
N ASN A 208 15.08 20.35 -1.46
CA ASN A 208 15.64 21.63 -1.02
C ASN A 208 16.75 21.38 -0.01
N CYS A 209 17.77 22.25 0.03
CA CYS A 209 18.81 22.21 1.06
C CYS A 209 18.52 23.28 2.12
N LEU A 210 18.88 23.02 3.39
CA LEU A 210 18.80 24.01 4.47
C LEU A 210 20.01 24.96 4.43
N GLY A 211 20.11 25.80 3.39
CA GLY A 211 21.06 26.90 3.31
C GLY A 211 20.35 28.25 3.42
N PRO A 212 21.01 29.32 3.94
CA PRO A 212 20.49 30.68 3.84
C PRO A 212 20.37 31.17 2.39
#